data_AF-A0A8J8JVZ7-F1
#
_entry.id   AF-A0A8J8JVZ7-F1
#
_cell.length_a   1.000
_cell.length_b   1.000
_cell.length_c   1.000
_cell.angle_alpha   90.00
_cell.angle_beta   90.00
_cell.angle_gamma   90.00
#
_symmetry.space_group_name_H-M   'P 1'
#
loop_
_entity.id
_entity.type
_entity.pdbx_description
1 polymer ?
#
loop_
_entity_poly.entity_id
_entity_poly.type
_entity_poly.pdbx_seq_one_letter_code
_entity_poly.pdbx_strand_id
1 'polypeptide(L)'
;MSGILGTAITGLMAFQRSLETTSHNITNVNTEGYSRQRVDLVTKPEQMIGAGYLGQGVSISNITRSYDDFITTQLRSSTSAFGDVDKYNQLSRQVDNLLADSSVGMEPAIKSFFNSVNDATDDPSSIPARQVMLSEAEIVSSRFGSMNGQFEAIRDQINTDMVVMADRIGSLSATIADLNVIISSEQGRPTGNQQPNDLLDKRDTALNNLAELVDISVVPSTAGMVSVFMGKGLVLVLDENSNKVVTQPSEFDPTHMEIGVKSPSGNIDVITKQVTGGELAGTLRFRDEILDPAQQNLGRIAASIVTEFNAIHKKGFDLDGDGDAINANGSLFFKALDIPETASPNNTGGMVLTATFDENNIDKIDFSDYQVEMTVAGGPPNTYRLTRLADETFFDLTESVAPS
;
A
#
# COMPACT_ATOMS: atom_id res chain seq x y z
N MET A 1 24.40 -59.29 -13.95
CA MET A 1 24.76 -59.48 -15.37
C MET A 1 25.77 -58.40 -15.75
N SER A 2 27.05 -58.75 -15.73
CA SER A 2 28.19 -57.86 -15.96
C SER A 2 28.73 -58.09 -17.37
N GLY A 3 28.82 -57.06 -18.21
CA GLY A 3 29.30 -57.13 -19.62
C GLY A 3 28.61 -56.15 -20.57
N ILE A 4 28.94 -56.22 -21.88
CA ILE A 4 28.46 -55.32 -22.96
C ILE A 4 26.93 -55.14 -23.00
N LEU A 5 26.17 -56.17 -22.61
CA LEU A 5 24.71 -56.12 -22.53
C LEU A 5 24.22 -55.25 -21.36
N GLY A 6 24.90 -55.29 -20.21
CA GLY A 6 24.58 -54.45 -19.06
C GLY A 6 24.89 -52.98 -19.31
N THR A 7 26.00 -52.68 -20.01
CA THR A 7 26.34 -51.32 -20.43
C THR A 7 25.38 -50.80 -21.50
N ALA A 8 24.94 -51.65 -22.43
CA ALA A 8 23.95 -51.26 -23.45
C ALA A 8 22.57 -50.98 -22.84
N ILE A 9 22.10 -51.81 -21.88
CA ILE A 9 20.82 -51.60 -21.19
C ILE A 9 20.83 -50.30 -20.40
N THR A 10 21.90 -50.05 -19.63
CA THR A 10 22.02 -48.82 -18.83
C THR A 10 22.10 -47.57 -19.71
N GLY A 11 22.80 -47.63 -20.84
CA GLY A 11 22.82 -46.56 -21.84
C GLY A 11 21.43 -46.30 -22.46
N LEU A 12 20.71 -47.34 -22.84
CA LEU A 12 19.36 -47.21 -23.43
C LEU A 12 18.36 -46.60 -22.44
N MET A 13 18.38 -47.03 -21.18
CA MET A 13 17.54 -46.46 -20.12
C MET A 13 17.87 -44.98 -19.86
N ALA A 14 19.16 -44.62 -19.85
CA ALA A 14 19.60 -43.24 -19.69
C ALA A 14 19.12 -42.31 -20.84
N PHE A 15 19.23 -42.78 -22.08
CA PHE A 15 18.74 -42.01 -23.24
C PHE A 15 17.21 -41.97 -23.32
N GLN A 16 16.50 -43.04 -22.94
CA GLN A 16 15.04 -43.02 -22.82
C GLN A 16 14.61 -41.91 -21.87
N ARG A 17 15.21 -41.82 -20.68
CA ARG A 17 14.89 -40.76 -19.71
C ARG A 17 15.26 -39.37 -20.24
N SER A 18 16.37 -39.25 -20.97
CA SER A 18 16.76 -37.99 -21.62
C SER A 18 15.75 -37.53 -22.68
N LEU A 19 15.17 -38.46 -23.45
CA LEU A 19 14.10 -38.19 -24.40
C LEU A 19 12.79 -37.83 -23.69
N GLU A 20 12.45 -38.51 -22.58
CA GLU A 20 11.31 -38.14 -21.74
C GLU A 20 11.43 -36.72 -21.19
N THR A 21 12.60 -36.33 -20.67
CA THR A 21 12.86 -34.95 -20.22
C THR A 21 12.80 -33.96 -21.38
N THR A 22 13.28 -34.35 -22.57
CA THR A 22 13.15 -33.50 -23.77
C THR A 22 11.69 -33.31 -24.16
N SER A 23 10.88 -34.38 -24.12
CA SER A 23 9.43 -34.32 -24.34
C SER A 23 8.77 -33.40 -23.33
N HIS A 24 9.10 -33.54 -22.04
CA HIS A 24 8.59 -32.71 -20.95
C HIS A 24 8.93 -31.23 -21.14
N ASN A 25 10.15 -30.93 -21.58
CA ASN A 25 10.56 -29.56 -21.90
C ASN A 25 9.75 -28.97 -23.07
N ILE A 26 9.53 -29.76 -24.13
CA ILE A 26 8.79 -29.29 -25.31
C ILE A 26 7.33 -29.03 -24.97
N THR A 27 6.69 -29.90 -24.17
CA THR A 27 5.29 -29.73 -23.79
C THR A 27 5.06 -28.54 -22.86
N ASN A 28 6.06 -28.16 -22.05
CA ASN A 28 5.94 -27.08 -21.07
C ASN A 28 6.68 -25.80 -21.46
N VAL A 29 7.19 -25.70 -22.69
CA VAL A 29 7.98 -24.54 -23.14
C VAL A 29 7.22 -23.21 -23.05
N ASN A 30 5.89 -23.25 -23.14
CA ASN A 30 5.01 -22.09 -23.03
C ASN A 30 4.30 -22.00 -21.66
N THR A 31 4.64 -22.86 -20.70
CA THR A 31 4.08 -22.81 -19.35
C THR A 31 4.87 -21.78 -18.55
N GLU A 32 4.18 -20.77 -18.02
CA GLU A 32 4.81 -19.73 -17.21
C GLU A 32 5.50 -20.30 -15.96
N GLY A 33 6.70 -19.82 -15.67
CA GLY A 33 7.54 -20.28 -14.55
C GLY A 33 8.24 -21.63 -14.78
N TYR A 34 8.06 -22.28 -15.92
CA TYR A 34 8.73 -23.55 -16.23
C TYR A 34 10.23 -23.37 -16.48
N SER A 35 11.06 -24.13 -15.77
CA SER A 35 12.50 -24.18 -15.99
C SER A 35 12.88 -25.38 -16.85
N ARG A 36 13.68 -25.17 -17.90
CA ARG A 36 14.21 -26.27 -18.72
C ARG A 36 15.00 -27.25 -17.87
N GLN A 37 14.67 -28.53 -17.96
CA GLN A 37 15.33 -29.60 -17.22
C GLN A 37 16.42 -30.29 -18.06
N ARG A 38 17.52 -30.67 -17.43
CA ARG A 38 18.65 -31.40 -18.02
C ARG A 38 18.93 -32.68 -17.23
N VAL A 39 19.17 -33.78 -17.94
CA VAL A 39 19.57 -35.06 -17.34
C VAL A 39 21.09 -35.10 -17.21
N ASP A 40 21.58 -35.23 -15.98
CA ASP A 40 23.00 -35.35 -15.68
C ASP A 40 23.38 -36.84 -15.59
N LEU A 41 24.24 -37.28 -16.51
CA LEU A 41 24.71 -38.67 -16.59
C LEU A 41 26.06 -38.80 -15.89
N VAL A 42 26.21 -39.82 -15.06
CA VAL A 42 27.48 -40.19 -14.42
C VAL A 42 27.83 -41.63 -14.73
N THR A 43 29.12 -41.92 -14.78
CA THR A 43 29.61 -43.29 -14.95
C THR A 43 29.34 -44.08 -13.67
N LYS A 44 28.77 -45.28 -13.79
CA LYS A 44 28.58 -46.17 -12.64
C LYS A 44 29.93 -46.61 -12.08
N PRO A 45 30.07 -46.79 -10.75
CA PRO A 45 31.28 -47.31 -10.14
C PRO A 45 31.71 -48.63 -10.79
N GLU A 46 33.01 -48.77 -11.02
CA GLU A 46 33.61 -49.94 -11.63
C GLU A 46 33.49 -51.18 -10.72
N GLN A 47 33.19 -52.33 -11.33
CA GLN A 47 33.13 -53.60 -10.62
C GLN A 47 34.53 -54.24 -10.61
N MET A 48 35.06 -54.51 -9.43
CA MET A 48 36.26 -55.34 -9.31
C MET A 48 35.91 -56.79 -9.66
N ILE A 49 36.57 -57.32 -10.67
CA ILE A 49 36.58 -58.73 -11.03
C ILE A 49 37.99 -59.27 -10.81
N GLY A 50 38.15 -60.58 -10.59
CA GLY A 50 39.44 -61.20 -10.24
C GLY A 50 40.60 -60.98 -11.24
N ALA A 51 40.36 -60.29 -12.36
CA ALA A 51 41.33 -59.93 -13.39
C ALA A 51 41.43 -58.41 -13.68
N GLY A 52 40.75 -57.53 -12.92
CA GLY A 52 40.79 -56.07 -13.11
C GLY A 52 39.49 -55.34 -12.73
N TYR A 53 39.37 -54.07 -13.14
CA TYR A 53 38.16 -53.26 -12.98
C TYR A 53 37.35 -53.24 -14.27
N LEU A 54 36.03 -53.47 -14.18
CA LEU A 54 35.12 -53.44 -15.31
C LEU A 54 34.09 -52.32 -15.13
N GLY A 55 33.97 -51.42 -16.12
CA GLY A 55 32.97 -50.36 -16.12
C GLY A 55 31.54 -50.91 -16.21
N GLN A 56 30.63 -50.36 -15.40
CA GLN A 56 29.22 -50.80 -15.34
C GLN A 56 28.26 -49.97 -16.20
N GLY A 57 28.78 -49.09 -17.07
CA GLY A 57 27.98 -48.20 -17.91
C GLY A 57 27.65 -46.88 -17.23
N VAL A 58 26.49 -46.31 -17.54
CA VAL A 58 26.06 -44.99 -17.03
C VAL A 58 24.86 -45.11 -16.09
N SER A 59 24.71 -44.15 -15.20
CA SER A 59 23.50 -43.92 -14.41
C SER A 59 23.13 -42.45 -14.46
N ILE A 60 21.86 -42.17 -14.24
CA ILE A 60 21.38 -40.81 -14.08
C ILE A 60 21.74 -40.38 -12.66
N SER A 61 22.55 -39.32 -12.54
CA SER A 61 22.88 -38.72 -11.25
C SER A 61 21.73 -37.89 -10.74
N ASN A 62 21.24 -36.97 -11.58
CA ASN A 62 20.15 -36.07 -11.24
C ASN A 62 19.45 -35.55 -12.51
N ILE A 63 18.28 -34.95 -12.34
CA ILE A 63 17.65 -34.10 -13.35
C ILE A 63 17.64 -32.71 -12.76
N THR A 64 18.41 -31.79 -13.32
CA THR A 64 18.60 -30.44 -12.78
C THR A 64 17.85 -29.40 -13.61
N ARG A 65 17.44 -28.31 -12.96
CA ARG A 65 16.86 -27.14 -13.64
C ARG A 65 17.97 -26.27 -14.20
N SER A 66 17.78 -25.79 -15.43
CA SER A 66 18.65 -24.80 -16.06
C SER A 66 18.13 -23.39 -15.74
N TYR A 67 18.54 -22.84 -14.60
CA TYR A 67 18.21 -21.48 -14.17
C TYR A 67 19.44 -20.76 -13.60
N ASP A 68 19.35 -19.45 -13.49
CA ASP A 68 20.37 -18.59 -12.90
C ASP A 68 19.76 -17.82 -11.72
N ASP A 69 20.25 -18.12 -10.52
CA ASP A 69 19.74 -17.56 -9.26
C ASP A 69 19.91 -16.03 -9.18
N PHE A 70 21.00 -15.50 -9.76
CA PHE A 70 21.25 -14.07 -9.81
C PHE A 70 20.23 -13.38 -10.71
N ILE A 71 19.96 -13.94 -11.90
CA ILE A 71 18.95 -13.39 -12.82
C ILE A 71 17.55 -13.45 -12.19
N THR A 72 17.19 -14.55 -11.51
CA THR A 72 15.87 -14.64 -10.84
C THR A 72 15.71 -13.66 -9.70
N THR A 73 16.78 -13.42 -8.92
CA THR A 73 16.77 -12.44 -7.84
C THR A 73 16.65 -11.02 -8.40
N GLN A 74 17.41 -10.71 -9.45
CA GLN A 74 17.33 -9.42 -10.13
C GLN A 74 15.94 -9.19 -10.77
N LEU A 75 15.33 -10.24 -11.33
CA LEU A 75 13.98 -10.17 -11.89
C LEU A 75 12.97 -9.81 -10.80
N ARG A 76 12.98 -10.50 -9.65
CA ARG A 76 12.06 -10.22 -8.53
C ARG A 76 12.18 -8.80 -8.03
N SER A 77 13.41 -8.31 -7.83
CA SER A 77 13.65 -6.92 -7.41
C SER A 77 13.15 -5.91 -8.45
N SER A 78 13.39 -6.17 -9.74
CA SER A 78 12.88 -5.31 -10.81
C SER A 78 11.36 -5.35 -10.95
N THR A 79 10.73 -6.51 -10.75
CA THR A 79 9.27 -6.68 -10.76
C THR A 79 8.64 -5.89 -9.62
N SER A 80 9.21 -5.98 -8.42
CA SER A 80 8.75 -5.21 -7.27
C SER A 80 8.89 -3.70 -7.49
N ALA A 81 10.04 -3.24 -7.97
CA ALA A 81 10.25 -1.82 -8.27
C ALA A 81 9.30 -1.32 -9.38
N PHE A 82 9.02 -2.14 -10.38
CA PHE A 82 8.05 -1.83 -11.43
C PHE A 82 6.63 -1.75 -10.86
N GLY A 83 6.19 -2.71 -10.04
CA GLY A 83 4.86 -2.73 -9.44
C GLY A 83 4.57 -1.51 -8.58
N ASP A 84 5.57 -1.02 -7.81
CA ASP A 84 5.49 0.21 -7.04
C ASP A 84 5.22 1.43 -7.96
N VAL A 85 6.12 1.68 -8.90
CA VAL A 85 6.05 2.86 -9.77
C VAL A 85 4.83 2.83 -10.68
N ASP A 86 4.46 1.67 -11.20
CA ASP A 86 3.31 1.52 -12.09
C ASP A 86 2.00 1.79 -11.33
N LYS A 87 1.79 1.17 -10.15
CA LYS A 87 0.59 1.42 -9.34
C LYS A 87 0.52 2.87 -8.87
N TYR A 88 1.64 3.45 -8.42
CA TYR A 88 1.72 4.86 -8.08
C TYR A 88 1.33 5.77 -9.25
N ASN A 89 1.84 5.49 -10.46
CA ASN A 89 1.55 6.28 -11.66
C ASN A 89 0.08 6.16 -12.08
N GLN A 90 -0.48 4.95 -12.06
CA GLN A 90 -1.89 4.70 -12.40
C GLN A 90 -2.83 5.50 -11.49
N LEU A 91 -2.60 5.46 -10.17
CA LEU A 91 -3.40 6.22 -9.20
C LEU A 91 -3.18 7.73 -9.33
N SER A 92 -1.93 8.17 -9.49
CA SER A 92 -1.59 9.59 -9.67
C SER A 92 -2.28 10.21 -10.89
N ARG A 93 -2.37 9.46 -12.01
CA ARG A 93 -3.09 9.91 -13.21
C ARG A 93 -4.59 10.11 -12.96
N GLN A 94 -5.21 9.37 -12.05
CA GLN A 94 -6.62 9.56 -11.73
C GLN A 94 -6.84 10.91 -11.07
N VAL A 95 -6.00 11.26 -10.09
CA VAL A 95 -6.03 12.57 -9.41
C VAL A 95 -5.66 13.70 -10.38
N ASP A 96 -4.64 13.51 -11.20
CA ASP A 96 -4.21 14.51 -12.20
C ASP A 96 -5.34 14.83 -13.20
N ASN A 97 -5.98 13.80 -13.77
CA ASN A 97 -7.11 13.99 -14.68
C ASN A 97 -8.29 14.70 -14.02
N LEU A 98 -8.56 14.38 -12.75
CA LEU A 98 -9.63 15.02 -11.98
C LEU A 98 -9.35 16.52 -11.76
N LEU A 99 -8.11 16.88 -11.44
CA LEU A 99 -7.72 18.27 -11.18
C LEU A 99 -7.49 19.09 -12.45
N ALA A 100 -7.02 18.46 -13.54
CA ALA A 100 -6.64 19.13 -14.78
C ALA A 100 -7.81 19.41 -15.72
N ASP A 101 -9.01 18.88 -15.46
CA ASP A 101 -10.17 19.11 -16.32
C ASP A 101 -10.62 20.58 -16.26
N SER A 102 -10.37 21.34 -17.33
CA SER A 102 -10.73 22.77 -17.44
C SER A 102 -12.25 23.07 -17.38
N SER A 103 -13.11 22.09 -17.63
CA SER A 103 -14.57 22.24 -17.53
C SER A 103 -15.11 21.90 -16.14
N VAL A 104 -14.32 21.12 -15.39
CA VAL A 104 -14.63 20.57 -14.07
C VAL A 104 -13.72 21.17 -12.97
N GLY A 105 -12.77 22.01 -13.36
CA GLY A 105 -11.76 22.60 -12.50
C GLY A 105 -12.36 23.60 -11.52
N MET A 106 -11.62 23.85 -10.45
CA MET A 106 -12.06 24.78 -9.40
C MET A 106 -11.91 26.25 -9.81
N GLU A 107 -10.92 26.56 -10.68
CA GLU A 107 -10.59 27.93 -11.08
C GLU A 107 -11.76 28.68 -11.75
N PRO A 108 -12.46 28.12 -12.74
CA PRO A 108 -13.61 28.79 -13.35
C PRO A 108 -14.74 29.07 -12.35
N ALA A 109 -15.03 28.14 -11.45
CA ALA A 109 -16.09 28.28 -10.47
C ALA A 109 -15.77 29.40 -9.46
N ILE A 110 -14.55 29.41 -8.89
CA ILE A 110 -14.10 30.47 -7.98
C ILE A 110 -14.14 31.83 -8.69
N LYS A 111 -13.67 31.88 -9.94
CA LYS A 111 -13.66 33.12 -10.73
C LYS A 111 -15.07 33.65 -11.00
N SER A 112 -16.02 32.79 -11.40
CA SER A 112 -17.41 33.17 -11.60
C SER A 112 -18.07 33.69 -10.33
N PHE A 113 -17.80 33.05 -9.18
CA PHE A 113 -18.25 33.55 -7.89
C PHE A 113 -17.71 34.95 -7.60
N PHE A 114 -16.40 35.20 -7.67
CA PHE A 114 -15.87 36.54 -7.41
C PHE A 114 -16.30 37.59 -8.44
N ASN A 115 -16.55 37.21 -9.70
CA ASN A 115 -17.16 38.12 -10.67
C ASN A 115 -18.57 38.52 -10.23
N SER A 116 -19.39 37.56 -9.79
CA SER A 116 -20.74 37.84 -9.29
C SER A 116 -20.75 38.71 -8.02
N VAL A 117 -19.72 38.59 -7.17
CA VAL A 117 -19.52 39.48 -6.01
C VAL A 117 -19.23 40.91 -6.46
N ASN A 118 -18.40 41.10 -7.49
CA ASN A 118 -18.14 42.43 -8.05
C ASN A 118 -19.42 43.03 -8.67
N ASP A 119 -20.16 42.26 -9.46
CA ASP A 119 -21.42 42.71 -10.06
C ASP A 119 -22.46 43.13 -9.00
N ALA A 120 -22.55 42.38 -7.89
CA ALA A 120 -23.40 42.72 -6.76
C ALA A 120 -22.89 43.95 -5.97
N THR A 121 -21.60 44.25 -6.03
CA THR A 121 -21.00 45.44 -5.41
C THR A 121 -21.21 46.70 -6.27
N ASP A 122 -21.25 46.55 -7.59
CA ASP A 122 -21.51 47.64 -8.54
C ASP A 122 -22.97 48.15 -8.45
N ASP A 123 -23.94 47.26 -8.18
CA ASP A 123 -25.31 47.64 -7.81
C ASP A 123 -25.82 46.83 -6.60
N PRO A 124 -25.52 47.28 -5.36
CA PRO A 124 -25.90 46.59 -4.12
C PRO A 124 -27.41 46.50 -3.87
N SER A 125 -28.22 47.29 -4.58
CA SER A 125 -29.68 47.30 -4.46
C SER A 125 -30.38 46.32 -5.41
N SER A 126 -29.64 45.79 -6.39
CA SER A 126 -30.15 44.86 -7.40
C SER A 126 -30.39 43.47 -6.81
N ILE A 127 -31.66 43.13 -6.60
CA ILE A 127 -32.09 41.77 -6.23
C ILE A 127 -31.59 40.73 -7.25
N PRO A 128 -31.68 40.97 -8.58
CA PRO A 128 -31.13 40.03 -9.56
C PRO A 128 -29.62 39.78 -9.40
N ALA A 129 -28.81 40.81 -9.14
CA ALA A 129 -27.36 40.64 -8.98
C ALA A 129 -27.03 39.80 -7.72
N ARG A 130 -27.73 40.06 -6.61
CA ARG A 130 -27.62 39.25 -5.38
C ARG A 130 -28.04 37.80 -5.60
N GLN A 131 -29.10 37.56 -6.36
CA GLN A 131 -29.54 36.20 -6.68
C GLN A 131 -28.49 35.44 -7.50
N VAL A 132 -27.85 36.10 -8.46
CA VAL A 132 -26.74 35.50 -9.22
C VAL A 132 -25.58 35.16 -8.29
N MET A 133 -25.19 36.08 -7.38
CA MET A 133 -24.13 35.83 -6.41
C MET A 133 -24.42 34.62 -5.50
N LEU A 134 -25.65 34.46 -5.02
CA LEU A 134 -26.05 33.28 -4.24
C LEU A 134 -25.97 31.99 -5.06
N SER A 135 -26.43 32.01 -6.32
CA SER A 135 -26.34 30.85 -7.20
C SER A 135 -24.89 30.45 -7.51
N GLU A 136 -24.00 31.41 -7.75
CA GLU A 136 -22.57 31.12 -7.94
C GLU A 136 -21.90 30.60 -6.65
N ALA A 137 -22.32 31.08 -5.47
CA ALA A 137 -21.85 30.55 -4.19
C ALA A 137 -22.26 29.08 -3.98
N GLU A 138 -23.50 28.72 -4.35
CA GLU A 138 -23.98 27.33 -4.34
C GLU A 138 -23.19 26.45 -5.32
N ILE A 139 -22.90 26.95 -6.52
CA ILE A 139 -22.11 26.24 -7.54
C ILE A 139 -20.70 25.95 -7.02
N VAL A 140 -20.01 26.95 -6.45
CA VAL A 140 -18.67 26.76 -5.88
C VAL A 140 -18.70 25.77 -4.72
N SER A 141 -19.68 25.88 -3.82
CA SER A 141 -19.82 24.96 -2.68
C SER A 141 -20.06 23.52 -3.15
N SER A 142 -20.93 23.32 -4.14
CA SER A 142 -21.19 22.02 -4.75
C SER A 142 -19.94 21.45 -5.45
N ARG A 143 -19.14 22.33 -6.07
CA ARG A 143 -17.86 21.97 -6.71
C ARG A 143 -16.87 21.39 -5.68
N PHE A 144 -16.67 22.08 -4.56
CA PHE A 144 -15.80 21.61 -3.48
C PHE A 144 -16.27 20.27 -2.92
N GLY A 145 -17.58 20.14 -2.64
CA GLY A 145 -18.15 18.89 -2.15
C GLY A 145 -17.99 17.72 -3.14
N SER A 146 -18.20 17.97 -4.43
CA SER A 146 -18.05 16.94 -5.48
C SER A 146 -16.60 16.49 -5.65
N MET A 147 -15.64 17.41 -5.52
CA MET A 147 -14.21 17.10 -5.59
C MET A 147 -13.76 16.31 -4.37
N ASN A 148 -14.19 16.73 -3.17
CA ASN A 148 -13.91 16.02 -1.93
C ASN A 148 -14.49 14.58 -1.96
N GLY A 149 -15.73 14.42 -2.40
CA GLY A 149 -16.35 13.09 -2.53
C GLY A 149 -15.63 12.16 -3.52
N GLN A 150 -14.96 12.71 -4.54
CA GLN A 150 -14.12 11.92 -5.44
C GLN A 150 -12.81 11.49 -4.78
N PHE A 151 -12.19 12.35 -3.97
CA PHE A 151 -11.03 11.96 -3.16
C PHE A 151 -11.37 10.88 -2.13
N GLU A 152 -12.51 10.99 -1.47
CA GLU A 152 -13.02 9.97 -0.55
C GLU A 152 -13.26 8.64 -1.27
N ALA A 153 -13.88 8.65 -2.46
CA ALA A 153 -14.07 7.44 -3.25
C ALA A 153 -12.74 6.78 -3.68
N ILE A 154 -11.72 7.58 -4.03
CA ILE A 154 -10.38 7.08 -4.32
C ILE A 154 -9.74 6.45 -3.07
N ARG A 155 -9.89 7.09 -1.89
CA ARG A 155 -9.40 6.54 -0.61
C ARG A 155 -10.06 5.20 -0.30
N ASP A 156 -11.38 5.10 -0.42
CA ASP A 156 -12.12 3.85 -0.18
C ASP A 156 -11.71 2.73 -1.12
N GLN A 157 -11.48 3.06 -2.40
CA GLN A 157 -10.97 2.09 -3.37
C GLN A 157 -9.58 1.59 -2.98
N ILE A 158 -8.69 2.48 -2.56
CA ILE A 158 -7.34 2.12 -2.10
C ILE A 158 -7.38 1.25 -0.86
N ASN A 159 -8.22 1.59 0.11
CA ASN A 159 -8.41 0.77 1.31
C ASN A 159 -8.88 -0.65 0.95
N THR A 160 -9.79 -0.77 -0.02
CA THR A 160 -10.26 -2.06 -0.53
C THR A 160 -9.15 -2.83 -1.25
N ASP A 161 -8.40 -2.15 -2.13
CA ASP A 161 -7.26 -2.73 -2.85
C ASP A 161 -6.20 -3.25 -1.85
N MET A 162 -5.90 -2.49 -0.80
CA MET A 162 -4.94 -2.89 0.24
C MET A 162 -5.38 -4.16 0.98
N VAL A 163 -6.67 -4.31 1.30
CA VAL A 163 -7.21 -5.55 1.91
C VAL A 163 -6.98 -6.74 0.98
N VAL A 164 -7.32 -6.58 -0.31
CA VAL A 164 -7.14 -7.65 -1.32
C VAL A 164 -5.67 -8.01 -1.50
N MET A 165 -4.78 -7.02 -1.56
CA MET A 165 -3.33 -7.24 -1.65
C MET A 165 -2.80 -7.97 -0.41
N ALA A 166 -3.18 -7.55 0.79
CA ALA A 166 -2.79 -8.20 2.04
C ALA A 166 -3.24 -9.67 2.11
N ASP A 167 -4.49 -9.96 1.72
CA ASP A 167 -5.00 -11.33 1.67
C ASP A 167 -4.27 -12.19 0.62
N ARG A 168 -3.91 -11.61 -0.54
CA ARG A 168 -3.13 -12.29 -1.57
C ARG A 168 -1.70 -12.57 -1.11
N ILE A 169 -1.05 -11.63 -0.43
CA ILE A 169 0.27 -11.80 0.19
C ILE A 169 0.23 -12.92 1.23
N GLY A 170 -0.78 -12.93 2.11
CA GLY A 170 -0.95 -13.97 3.11
C GLY A 170 -1.16 -15.35 2.47
N SER A 171 -1.97 -15.43 1.42
CA SER A 171 -2.26 -16.68 0.70
C SER A 171 -1.04 -17.24 -0.06
N LEU A 172 -0.27 -16.35 -0.70
CA LEU A 172 0.99 -16.72 -1.36
C LEU A 172 2.04 -17.18 -0.34
N SER A 173 2.14 -16.50 0.80
CA SER A 173 3.05 -16.89 1.90
C SER A 173 2.72 -18.28 2.45
N ALA A 174 1.43 -18.59 2.64
CA ALA A 174 1.00 -19.93 3.05
C ALA A 174 1.32 -20.99 1.98
N THR A 175 1.09 -20.68 0.70
CA THR A 175 1.43 -21.57 -0.42
C THR A 175 2.93 -21.87 -0.47
N ILE A 176 3.78 -20.87 -0.22
CA ILE A 176 5.25 -21.04 -0.18
C ILE A 176 5.65 -21.93 1.00
N ALA A 177 5.05 -21.75 2.19
CA ALA A 177 5.30 -22.59 3.35
C ALA A 177 4.89 -24.05 3.11
N ASP A 178 3.72 -24.30 2.51
CA ASP A 178 3.27 -25.63 2.12
C ASP A 178 4.23 -26.29 1.12
N LEU A 179 4.68 -25.52 0.11
CA LEU A 179 5.68 -25.98 -0.86
C LEU A 179 7.02 -26.30 -0.20
N ASN A 180 7.46 -25.51 0.78
CA ASN A 180 8.69 -25.80 1.54
C ASN A 180 8.62 -27.16 2.25
N VAL A 181 7.48 -27.47 2.89
CA VAL A 181 7.27 -28.77 3.56
C VAL A 181 7.31 -29.91 2.56
N ILE A 182 6.61 -29.79 1.43
CA ILE A 182 6.57 -30.84 0.41
C ILE A 182 7.97 -31.04 -0.20
N ILE A 183 8.67 -29.95 -0.56
CA ILE A 183 10.03 -29.99 -1.12
C ILE A 183 11.00 -30.66 -0.15
N SER A 184 10.98 -30.26 1.13
CA SER A 184 11.81 -30.85 2.18
C SER A 184 11.53 -32.35 2.34
N SER A 185 10.26 -32.75 2.32
CA SER A 185 9.85 -34.17 2.42
C SER A 185 10.32 -35.03 1.25
N GLU A 186 10.30 -34.48 0.02
CA GLU A 186 10.74 -35.20 -1.18
C GLU A 186 12.28 -35.28 -1.26
N GLN A 187 12.98 -34.24 -0.82
CA GLN A 187 14.45 -34.24 -0.73
C GLN A 187 14.99 -35.14 0.40
N GLY A 188 14.19 -35.37 1.46
CA GLY A 188 14.56 -36.23 2.58
C GLY A 188 14.43 -37.74 2.33
N ARG A 189 13.94 -38.18 1.15
CA ARG A 189 13.71 -39.61 0.85
C ARG A 189 15.03 -40.37 0.59
N PRO A 190 15.25 -41.55 1.23
CA PRO A 190 16.48 -42.34 1.08
C PRO A 190 16.80 -42.82 -0.34
N THR A 191 15.78 -42.85 -1.21
CA THR A 191 15.87 -43.26 -2.62
C THR A 191 16.08 -42.10 -3.60
N GLY A 192 16.08 -40.85 -3.15
CA GLY A 192 15.84 -39.68 -4.00
C GLY A 192 16.85 -38.54 -3.85
N ASN A 193 18.05 -38.70 -4.43
CA ASN A 193 18.90 -37.54 -4.77
C ASN A 193 18.32 -36.68 -5.93
N GLN A 194 17.06 -36.89 -6.30
CA GLN A 194 16.39 -36.17 -7.40
C GLN A 194 15.66 -34.95 -6.86
N GLN A 195 16.03 -33.78 -7.34
CA GLN A 195 15.36 -32.53 -6.98
C GLN A 195 13.92 -32.53 -7.52
N PRO A 196 12.91 -32.13 -6.72
CA PRO A 196 11.53 -32.03 -7.17
C PRO A 196 11.35 -30.77 -8.03
N ASN A 197 11.84 -30.80 -9.27
CA ASN A 197 11.96 -29.63 -10.14
C ASN A 197 10.64 -28.88 -10.34
N ASP A 198 9.54 -29.58 -10.56
CA ASP A 198 8.24 -28.94 -10.79
C ASP A 198 7.68 -28.26 -9.52
N LEU A 199 8.03 -28.77 -8.33
CA LEU A 199 7.67 -28.10 -7.06
C LEU A 199 8.53 -26.86 -6.84
N LEU A 200 9.80 -26.92 -7.20
CA LEU A 200 10.69 -25.77 -7.14
C LEU A 200 10.22 -24.68 -8.12
N ASP A 201 9.79 -25.04 -9.33
CA ASP A 201 9.22 -24.10 -10.30
C ASP A 201 7.92 -23.46 -9.78
N LYS A 202 7.02 -24.25 -9.18
CA LYS A 202 5.81 -23.71 -8.52
C LYS A 202 6.13 -22.73 -7.40
N ARG A 203 7.17 -23.01 -6.60
CA ARG A 203 7.62 -22.09 -5.55
C ARG A 203 8.19 -20.82 -6.15
N ASP A 204 8.99 -20.93 -7.20
CA ASP A 204 9.57 -19.77 -7.86
C ASP A 204 8.50 -18.88 -8.51
N THR A 205 7.45 -19.45 -9.09
CA THR A 205 6.28 -18.70 -9.56
C THR A 205 5.53 -18.02 -8.41
N ALA A 206 5.31 -18.70 -7.29
CA ALA A 206 4.67 -18.10 -6.12
C ALA A 206 5.50 -16.93 -5.55
N LEU A 207 6.83 -17.06 -5.54
CA LEU A 207 7.75 -15.98 -5.15
C LEU A 207 7.69 -14.80 -6.13
N ASN A 208 7.61 -15.05 -7.44
CA ASN A 208 7.50 -13.98 -8.44
C ASN A 208 6.16 -13.23 -8.29
N ASN A 209 5.05 -13.94 -8.11
CA ASN A 209 3.73 -13.34 -7.85
C ASN A 209 3.71 -12.55 -6.54
N LEU A 210 4.49 -12.96 -5.54
CA LEU A 210 4.63 -12.23 -4.29
C LEU A 210 5.46 -10.95 -4.50
N ALA A 211 6.51 -11.02 -5.32
CA ALA A 211 7.35 -9.87 -5.68
C ALA A 211 6.60 -8.76 -6.45
N GLU A 212 5.52 -9.09 -7.17
CA GLU A 212 4.63 -8.09 -7.78
C GLU A 212 3.93 -7.23 -6.71
N LEU A 213 3.55 -7.83 -5.59
CA LEU A 213 2.76 -7.17 -4.55
C LEU A 213 3.62 -6.40 -3.56
N VAL A 214 4.78 -6.95 -3.18
CA VAL A 214 5.70 -6.40 -2.18
C VAL A 214 7.15 -6.74 -2.50
N ASP A 215 8.11 -5.93 -2.05
CA ASP A 215 9.52 -6.30 -2.11
C ASP A 215 9.81 -7.49 -1.19
N ILE A 216 10.49 -8.50 -1.73
CA ILE A 216 10.84 -9.72 -1.02
C ILE A 216 12.32 -10.04 -1.09
N SER A 217 12.84 -10.51 0.03
CA SER A 217 14.16 -11.12 0.13
C SER A 217 14.01 -12.61 0.44
N VAL A 218 14.57 -13.45 -0.41
CA VAL A 218 14.50 -14.91 -0.28
C VAL A 218 15.86 -15.43 0.18
N VAL A 219 15.88 -16.11 1.32
CA VAL A 219 17.10 -16.68 1.90
C VAL A 219 16.96 -18.20 1.94
N PRO A 220 17.90 -18.96 1.35
CA PRO A 220 17.90 -20.42 1.48
C PRO A 220 18.05 -20.86 2.94
N SER A 221 17.28 -21.86 3.34
CA SER A 221 17.32 -22.49 4.65
C SER A 221 17.73 -23.96 4.54
N THR A 222 17.62 -24.71 5.64
CA THR A 222 17.96 -26.14 5.71
C THR A 222 16.99 -26.99 4.89
N ALA A 223 17.45 -28.14 4.39
CA ALA A 223 16.62 -29.12 3.68
C ALA A 223 15.87 -28.57 2.45
N GLY A 224 16.47 -27.61 1.74
CA GLY A 224 15.92 -27.05 0.50
C GLY A 224 14.74 -26.09 0.70
N MET A 225 14.41 -25.75 1.95
CA MET A 225 13.43 -24.73 2.30
C MET A 225 13.98 -23.32 2.05
N VAL A 226 13.09 -22.33 2.00
CA VAL A 226 13.46 -20.91 1.90
C VAL A 226 12.72 -20.09 2.94
N SER A 227 13.41 -19.14 3.55
CA SER A 227 12.80 -18.09 4.36
C SER A 227 12.54 -16.87 3.48
N VAL A 228 11.36 -16.26 3.63
CA VAL A 228 10.95 -15.09 2.85
C VAL A 228 10.71 -13.93 3.79
N PHE A 229 11.40 -12.83 3.52
CA PHE A 229 11.28 -11.58 4.24
C PHE A 229 10.65 -10.52 3.33
N MET A 230 9.85 -9.62 3.90
CA MET A 230 9.22 -8.50 3.23
C MET A 230 9.84 -7.18 3.69
N GLY A 231 10.04 -6.28 2.72
CA GLY A 231 10.57 -4.94 2.93
C GLY A 231 11.81 -4.91 3.81
N LYS A 232 11.77 -4.15 4.91
CA LYS A 232 12.91 -3.95 5.84
C LYS A 232 13.19 -5.13 6.81
N GLY A 233 12.93 -6.37 6.39
CA GLY A 233 13.32 -7.57 7.14
C GLY A 233 12.20 -8.23 7.96
N LEU A 234 10.94 -7.95 7.64
CA LEU A 234 9.81 -8.61 8.28
C LEU A 234 9.66 -10.04 7.77
N VAL A 235 9.43 -11.01 8.66
CA VAL A 235 9.31 -12.42 8.28
C VAL A 235 7.90 -12.72 7.74
N LEU A 236 7.79 -13.12 6.48
CA LEU A 236 6.55 -13.66 5.91
C LEU A 236 6.50 -15.18 5.99
N VAL A 237 7.60 -15.84 5.66
CA VAL A 237 7.74 -17.31 5.71
C VAL A 237 9.03 -17.66 6.43
N LEU A 238 8.92 -18.47 7.48
CA LEU A 238 10.04 -19.07 8.19
C LEU A 238 9.91 -20.59 8.14
N ASP A 239 10.67 -21.18 7.23
CA ASP A 239 10.69 -22.63 6.97
C ASP A 239 9.28 -23.16 6.61
N GLU A 240 8.63 -23.83 7.55
CA GLU A 240 7.29 -24.42 7.42
C GLU A 240 6.16 -23.49 7.89
N ASN A 241 6.49 -22.38 8.54
CA ASN A 241 5.52 -21.45 9.10
C ASN A 241 5.37 -20.21 8.22
N SER A 242 4.12 -19.74 8.05
CA SER A 242 3.82 -18.46 7.41
C SER A 242 3.08 -17.54 8.36
N ASN A 243 3.40 -16.26 8.29
CA ASN A 243 2.67 -15.23 9.03
C ASN A 243 1.55 -14.65 8.15
N LYS A 244 0.40 -14.36 8.77
CA LYS A 244 -0.72 -13.75 8.05
C LYS A 244 -0.56 -12.24 8.01
N VAL A 245 -0.57 -11.67 6.82
CA VAL A 245 -0.70 -10.23 6.62
C VAL A 245 -2.18 -9.85 6.72
N VAL A 246 -2.46 -8.79 7.47
CA VAL A 246 -3.81 -8.29 7.73
C VAL A 246 -3.81 -6.77 7.57
N THR A 247 -4.99 -6.22 7.35
CA THR A 247 -5.19 -4.77 7.38
C THR A 247 -6.06 -4.39 8.57
N GLN A 248 -5.77 -3.25 9.19
CA GLN A 248 -6.60 -2.68 10.25
C GLN A 248 -6.74 -1.17 10.04
N PRO A 249 -7.84 -0.53 10.47
CA PRO A 249 -7.91 0.92 10.51
C PRO A 249 -6.77 1.49 11.35
N SER A 250 -6.22 2.64 10.95
CA SER A 250 -5.19 3.32 11.74
C SER A 250 -5.77 3.74 13.09
N GLU A 251 -4.90 3.74 14.09
CA GLU A 251 -5.24 4.19 15.45
C GLU A 251 -5.70 5.65 15.47
N PHE A 252 -5.10 6.48 14.61
CA PHE A 252 -5.28 7.93 14.61
C PHE A 252 -6.22 8.41 13.48
N ASP A 253 -6.43 7.60 12.46
CA ASP A 253 -7.38 7.87 11.37
C ASP A 253 -8.08 6.57 10.90
N PRO A 254 -9.36 6.34 11.25
CA PRO A 254 -10.09 5.14 10.85
C PRO A 254 -10.39 5.09 9.36
N THR A 255 -10.24 6.20 8.64
CA THR A 255 -10.38 6.25 7.18
C THR A 255 -9.12 5.78 6.46
N HIS A 256 -8.00 5.61 7.18
CA HIS A 256 -6.77 5.03 6.65
C HIS A 256 -6.62 3.59 7.08
N MET A 257 -6.39 2.69 6.12
CA MET A 257 -6.00 1.33 6.43
C MET A 257 -4.48 1.23 6.61
N GLU A 258 -4.06 0.50 7.63
CA GLU A 258 -2.69 0.13 7.93
C GLU A 258 -2.47 -1.35 7.68
N ILE A 259 -1.23 -1.69 7.31
CA ILE A 259 -0.80 -3.07 7.11
C ILE A 259 -0.20 -3.56 8.42
N GLY A 260 -0.62 -4.74 8.85
CA GLY A 260 -0.07 -5.41 10.01
C GLY A 260 0.23 -6.88 9.73
N VAL A 261 1.10 -7.45 10.55
CA VAL A 261 1.33 -8.89 10.57
C VAL A 261 0.74 -9.47 11.83
N LYS A 262 -0.12 -10.47 11.66
CA LYS A 262 -0.71 -11.20 12.78
C LYS A 262 0.25 -12.30 13.22
N SER A 263 0.80 -12.15 14.42
CA SER A 263 1.59 -13.17 15.09
C SER A 263 0.71 -14.37 15.49
N PRO A 264 1.27 -15.59 15.64
CA PRO A 264 0.56 -16.74 16.21
C PRO A 264 -0.04 -16.48 17.60
N SER A 265 0.50 -15.52 18.36
CA SER A 265 -0.05 -15.10 19.66
C SER A 265 -1.34 -14.28 19.55
N GLY A 266 -1.74 -13.88 18.34
CA GLY A 266 -2.95 -13.09 18.07
C GLY A 266 -2.73 -11.58 17.99
N ASN A 267 -1.55 -11.08 18.37
CA ASN A 267 -1.19 -9.67 18.26
C ASN A 267 -0.96 -9.28 16.79
N ILE A 268 -1.36 -8.06 16.43
CA ILE A 268 -1.10 -7.46 15.12
C ILE A 268 -0.01 -6.40 15.30
N ASP A 269 1.14 -6.64 14.69
CA ASP A 269 2.21 -5.65 14.65
C ASP A 269 2.02 -4.79 13.39
N VAL A 270 1.79 -3.48 13.57
CA VAL A 270 1.66 -2.53 12.45
C VAL A 270 3.01 -2.34 11.78
N ILE A 271 3.04 -2.55 10.47
CA ILE A 271 4.27 -2.56 9.66
C ILE A 271 4.19 -1.68 8.41
N THR A 272 3.19 -0.80 8.32
CA THR A 272 2.94 0.07 7.15
C THR A 272 4.21 0.80 6.69
N LYS A 273 5.03 1.34 7.61
CA LYS A 273 6.26 2.10 7.29
C LYS A 273 7.44 1.21 6.85
N GLN A 274 7.35 -0.11 7.05
CA GLN A 274 8.38 -1.08 6.69
C GLN A 274 8.11 -1.72 5.32
N VAL A 275 6.89 -1.57 4.77
CA VAL A 275 6.54 -2.05 3.43
C VAL A 275 7.27 -1.22 2.39
N THR A 276 8.00 -1.89 1.50
CA THR A 276 8.71 -1.28 0.38
C THR A 276 8.48 -2.11 -0.87
N GLY A 277 8.50 -1.47 -2.04
CA GLY A 277 8.31 -2.09 -3.35
C GLY A 277 6.97 -2.80 -3.55
N GLY A 278 6.71 -3.16 -4.79
CA GLY A 278 5.47 -3.80 -5.24
C GLY A 278 4.27 -2.86 -5.24
N GLU A 279 3.14 -3.36 -5.73
CA GLU A 279 1.89 -2.61 -5.83
C GLU A 279 1.41 -2.03 -4.48
N LEU A 280 1.69 -2.73 -3.37
CA LEU A 280 1.28 -2.28 -2.04
C LEU A 280 2.02 -1.01 -1.62
N ALA A 281 3.34 -0.95 -1.82
CA ALA A 281 4.12 0.25 -1.52
C ALA A 281 3.74 1.42 -2.43
N GLY A 282 3.51 1.17 -3.73
CA GLY A 282 3.06 2.20 -4.67
C GLY A 282 1.71 2.80 -4.28
N THR A 283 0.80 1.96 -3.76
CA THR A 283 -0.51 2.38 -3.23
C THR A 283 -0.37 3.26 -1.98
N LEU A 284 0.46 2.83 -1.01
CA LEU A 284 0.75 3.61 0.21
C LEU A 284 1.41 4.96 -0.12
N ARG A 285 2.40 4.96 -1.01
CA ARG A 285 3.07 6.18 -1.46
C ARG A 285 2.12 7.13 -2.17
N PHE A 286 1.22 6.64 -3.01
CA PHE A 286 0.23 7.49 -3.65
C PHE A 286 -0.68 8.17 -2.62
N ARG A 287 -1.15 7.42 -1.61
CA ARG A 287 -1.97 7.95 -0.54
C ARG A 287 -1.25 9.09 0.19
N ASP A 288 -0.03 8.81 0.65
CA ASP A 288 0.74 9.70 1.52
C ASP A 288 1.35 10.90 0.75
N GLU A 289 1.80 10.71 -0.50
CA GLU A 289 2.50 11.75 -1.29
C GLU A 289 1.55 12.58 -2.18
N ILE A 290 0.40 12.04 -2.59
CA ILE A 290 -0.48 12.67 -3.59
C ILE A 290 -1.90 12.89 -3.05
N LEU A 291 -2.59 11.83 -2.63
CA LEU A 291 -4.01 11.93 -2.29
C LEU A 291 -4.26 12.83 -1.08
N ASP A 292 -3.60 12.54 0.05
CA ASP A 292 -3.81 13.25 1.29
C ASP A 292 -3.38 14.72 1.17
N PRO A 293 -2.18 15.05 0.64
CA PRO A 293 -1.80 16.44 0.40
C PRO A 293 -2.72 17.17 -0.57
N ALA A 294 -3.24 16.51 -1.62
CA ALA A 294 -4.16 17.14 -2.56
C ALA A 294 -5.50 17.49 -1.89
N GLN A 295 -6.06 16.58 -1.10
CA GLN A 295 -7.30 16.82 -0.38
C GLN A 295 -7.12 17.89 0.72
N GLN A 296 -6.01 17.86 1.46
CA GLN A 296 -5.68 18.88 2.46
C GLN A 296 -5.52 20.27 1.83
N ASN A 297 -4.85 20.38 0.68
CA ASN A 297 -4.72 21.65 -0.03
C ASN A 297 -6.06 22.17 -0.56
N LEU A 298 -6.92 21.28 -1.07
CA LEU A 298 -8.28 21.65 -1.47
C LEU A 298 -9.07 22.18 -0.26
N GLY A 299 -9.02 21.46 0.87
CA GLY A 299 -9.65 21.86 2.12
C GLY A 299 -9.14 23.19 2.66
N ARG A 300 -7.83 23.45 2.54
CA ARG A 300 -7.21 24.74 2.91
C ARG A 300 -7.75 25.91 2.09
N ILE A 301 -7.90 25.73 0.78
CA ILE A 301 -8.49 26.76 -0.10
C ILE A 301 -9.94 27.02 0.32
N ALA A 302 -10.72 25.95 0.53
CA ALA A 302 -12.10 26.07 1.00
C ALA A 302 -12.19 26.79 2.34
N ALA A 303 -11.37 26.41 3.33
CA ALA A 303 -11.33 27.02 4.65
C ALA A 303 -10.95 28.50 4.57
N SER A 304 -9.98 28.85 3.71
CA SER A 304 -9.58 30.24 3.49
C SER A 304 -10.72 31.07 2.91
N ILE A 305 -11.40 30.58 1.87
CA ILE A 305 -12.54 31.27 1.25
C ILE A 305 -13.67 31.46 2.27
N VAL A 306 -14.08 30.38 2.95
CA VAL A 306 -15.18 30.41 3.92
C VAL A 306 -14.87 31.38 5.06
N THR A 307 -13.67 31.31 5.63
CA THR A 307 -13.33 32.10 6.81
C THR A 307 -13.14 33.58 6.47
N GLU A 308 -12.36 33.90 5.43
CA GLU A 308 -12.12 35.29 5.00
C GLU A 308 -13.40 35.96 4.50
N PHE A 309 -14.19 35.26 3.68
CA PHE A 309 -15.42 35.81 3.14
C PHE A 309 -16.42 36.10 4.25
N ASN A 310 -16.63 35.14 5.17
CA ASN A 310 -17.51 35.35 6.31
C ASN A 310 -17.00 36.46 7.25
N ALA A 311 -15.69 36.56 7.49
CA ALA A 311 -15.12 37.61 8.33
C ALA A 311 -15.36 39.03 7.78
N ILE A 312 -15.42 39.18 6.46
CA ILE A 312 -15.79 40.44 5.80
C ILE A 312 -17.31 40.63 5.80
N HIS A 313 -18.07 39.61 5.37
CA HIS A 313 -19.52 39.69 5.20
C HIS A 313 -20.24 39.99 6.53
N LYS A 314 -19.81 39.40 7.65
CA LYS A 314 -20.32 39.66 9.02
C LYS A 314 -20.23 41.13 9.46
N LYS A 315 -19.31 41.92 8.87
CA LYS A 315 -19.14 43.35 9.19
C LYS A 315 -20.10 44.24 8.40
N GLY A 316 -20.78 43.69 7.40
CA GLY A 316 -21.73 44.39 6.54
C GLY A 316 -23.16 44.39 7.09
N PHE A 317 -24.04 45.04 6.34
CA PHE A 317 -25.48 45.07 6.56
C PHE A 317 -26.19 44.51 5.32
N ASP A 318 -27.30 43.82 5.54
CA ASP A 318 -28.17 43.32 4.47
C ASP A 318 -29.06 44.43 3.87
N LEU A 319 -30.00 44.06 3.01
CA LEU A 319 -30.93 45.01 2.37
C LEU A 319 -31.92 45.64 3.35
N ASP A 320 -32.24 44.95 4.45
CA ASP A 320 -33.19 45.40 5.47
C ASP A 320 -32.50 46.30 6.51
N GLY A 321 -31.17 46.43 6.41
CA GLY A 321 -30.34 47.21 7.33
C GLY A 321 -29.97 46.46 8.59
N ASP A 322 -30.23 45.15 8.62
CA ASP A 322 -29.80 44.26 9.69
C ASP A 322 -28.33 43.89 9.44
N GLY A 323 -27.52 43.97 10.50
CA GLY A 323 -26.13 43.53 10.42
C GLY A 323 -26.10 42.02 10.23
N ASP A 324 -25.27 41.53 9.30
CA ASP A 324 -25.11 40.08 9.08
C ASP A 324 -24.47 39.35 10.27
N ALA A 325 -24.14 40.09 11.35
CA ALA A 325 -23.81 39.49 12.62
C ALA A 325 -24.82 38.42 13.04
N ILE A 326 -26.12 38.60 12.77
CA ILE A 326 -27.16 37.61 13.09
C ILE A 326 -28.37 37.90 12.18
N ASN A 327 -28.50 37.22 11.02
CA ASN A 327 -29.83 36.80 10.56
C ASN A 327 -30.56 36.27 11.80
N ALA A 328 -31.86 36.49 12.02
CA ALA A 328 -32.57 36.06 13.25
C ALA A 328 -32.39 34.57 13.67
N ASN A 329 -31.70 33.76 12.84
CA ASN A 329 -31.37 32.34 12.97
C ASN A 329 -29.85 32.04 13.17
N GLY A 330 -28.95 33.04 13.10
CA GLY A 330 -27.50 32.88 13.33
C GLY A 330 -26.66 32.29 12.19
N SER A 331 -27.13 32.33 10.93
CA SER A 331 -26.44 31.71 9.79
C SER A 331 -25.46 32.67 9.09
N LEU A 332 -24.22 32.20 8.89
CA LEU A 332 -23.17 32.82 8.06
C LEU A 332 -23.48 32.66 6.57
N PHE A 333 -22.87 33.49 5.71
CA PHE A 333 -22.99 33.36 4.24
C PHE A 333 -22.55 31.98 3.76
N PHE A 334 -21.35 31.54 4.15
CA PHE A 334 -20.92 30.15 4.03
C PHE A 334 -21.01 29.46 5.39
N LYS A 335 -21.53 28.24 5.45
CA LYS A 335 -21.45 27.42 6.66
C LYS A 335 -19.97 27.25 7.05
N ALA A 336 -19.63 27.46 8.32
CA ALA A 336 -18.30 27.17 8.83
C ALA A 336 -17.94 25.70 8.55
N LEU A 337 -16.68 25.45 8.16
CA LEU A 337 -16.19 24.10 7.92
C LEU A 337 -15.91 23.41 9.25
N ASP A 338 -16.38 22.18 9.36
CA ASP A 338 -16.11 21.31 10.49
C ASP A 338 -14.71 20.68 10.30
N ILE A 339 -13.88 20.68 11.35
CA ILE A 339 -12.57 20.01 11.35
C ILE A 339 -12.80 18.56 11.82
N PRO A 340 -12.46 17.53 11.02
CA PRO A 340 -12.58 16.15 11.47
C PRO A 340 -11.65 15.88 12.64
N GLU A 341 -12.18 15.24 13.67
CA GLU A 341 -11.43 14.90 14.89
C GLU A 341 -11.71 13.44 15.25
N THR A 342 -10.64 12.69 15.48
CA THR A 342 -10.74 11.30 15.93
C THR A 342 -9.94 11.09 17.21
N ALA A 343 -10.58 10.48 18.21
CA ALA A 343 -9.91 10.06 19.43
C ALA A 343 -9.32 8.65 19.26
N SER A 344 -8.05 8.47 19.66
CA SER A 344 -7.43 7.15 19.68
C SER A 344 -8.24 6.19 20.58
N PRO A 345 -8.51 4.94 20.13
CA PRO A 345 -9.12 3.90 20.94
C PRO A 345 -8.33 3.55 22.22
N ASN A 346 -7.04 3.89 22.27
CA ASN A 346 -6.16 3.64 23.41
C ASN A 346 -6.27 4.73 24.50
N ASN A 347 -7.05 5.79 24.26
CA ASN A 347 -7.28 6.83 25.25
C ASN A 347 -8.00 6.27 26.49
N THR A 348 -7.45 6.56 27.66
CA THR A 348 -8.00 6.12 28.96
C THR A 348 -8.89 7.19 29.61
N GLY A 349 -8.85 8.43 29.13
CA GLY A 349 -9.65 9.56 29.61
C GLY A 349 -10.81 9.92 28.67
N GLY A 350 -11.80 10.64 29.21
CA GLY A 350 -12.99 11.10 28.45
C GLY A 350 -12.91 12.54 27.92
N MET A 351 -11.70 13.06 27.69
CA MET A 351 -11.52 14.40 27.15
C MET A 351 -12.01 14.44 25.70
N VAL A 352 -12.77 15.48 25.37
CA VAL A 352 -13.20 15.78 23.99
C VAL A 352 -12.36 16.95 23.51
N LEU A 353 -11.65 16.74 22.40
CA LEU A 353 -11.01 17.82 21.67
C LEU A 353 -12.09 18.53 20.84
N THR A 354 -11.92 19.82 20.60
CA THR A 354 -12.59 20.54 19.52
C THR A 354 -11.59 21.52 18.91
N ALA A 355 -11.61 21.64 17.59
CA ALA A 355 -10.74 22.47 16.79
C ALA A 355 -11.59 23.39 15.91
N THR A 356 -11.16 24.64 15.80
CA THR A 356 -11.77 25.63 14.91
C THR A 356 -10.69 26.43 14.22
N PHE A 357 -11.00 26.97 13.05
CA PHE A 357 -10.11 27.90 12.36
C PHE A 357 -10.09 29.25 13.10
N ASP A 358 -8.90 29.80 13.31
CA ASP A 358 -8.74 31.15 13.86
C ASP A 358 -8.87 32.20 12.75
N GLU A 359 -9.97 32.97 12.80
CA GLU A 359 -10.29 34.02 11.84
C GLU A 359 -9.19 35.11 11.74
N ASN A 360 -8.31 35.26 12.73
CA ASN A 360 -7.27 36.29 12.75
C ASN A 360 -5.90 35.82 12.25
N ASN A 361 -5.72 34.52 12.01
CA ASN A 361 -4.43 33.92 11.63
C ASN A 361 -4.58 32.94 10.45
N ILE A 362 -5.50 33.23 9.52
CA ILE A 362 -5.81 32.38 8.36
C ILE A 362 -4.60 32.21 7.43
N ASP A 363 -3.75 33.23 7.32
CA ASP A 363 -2.50 33.22 6.56
C ASP A 363 -1.48 32.18 7.06
N LYS A 364 -1.65 31.71 8.30
CA LYS A 364 -0.82 30.68 8.94
C LYS A 364 -1.41 29.27 8.88
N ILE A 365 -2.57 29.07 8.24
CA ILE A 365 -3.12 27.73 8.03
C ILE A 365 -2.16 26.95 7.13
N ASP A 366 -1.70 25.81 7.64
CA ASP A 366 -0.81 24.88 6.94
C ASP A 366 -1.58 23.64 6.45
N PHE A 367 -1.06 22.95 5.42
CA PHE A 367 -1.63 21.71 4.90
C PHE A 367 -0.97 20.53 5.63
N SER A 368 -1.56 20.12 6.75
CA SER A 368 -1.10 18.94 7.47
C SER A 368 -2.19 18.41 8.37
N ASP A 369 -2.12 17.13 8.67
CA ASP A 369 -2.82 16.54 9.79
C ASP A 369 -2.05 16.85 11.09
N TYR A 370 -2.78 16.84 12.21
CA TYR A 370 -2.25 17.18 13.51
C TYR A 370 -2.64 16.12 14.54
N GLN A 371 -1.70 15.79 15.42
CA GLN A 371 -1.91 14.88 16.53
C GLN A 371 -1.79 15.65 17.84
N VAL A 372 -2.79 15.54 18.71
CA VAL A 372 -2.75 16.12 20.06
C VAL A 372 -2.54 15.01 21.07
N GLU A 373 -1.46 15.10 21.83
CA GLU A 373 -1.18 14.21 22.95
C GLU A 373 -1.27 14.94 24.28
N MET A 374 -1.90 14.31 25.26
CA MET A 374 -1.96 14.82 26.63
C MET A 374 -1.11 13.93 27.53
N THR A 375 -0.14 14.51 28.22
CA THR A 375 0.61 13.83 29.28
C THR A 375 0.06 14.21 30.64
N VAL A 376 -0.53 13.23 31.33
CA VAL A 376 -1.08 13.40 32.69
C VAL A 376 0.04 13.19 33.72
N ALA A 377 0.59 14.28 34.25
CA ALA A 377 1.68 14.25 35.23
C ALA A 377 1.17 14.18 36.69
N GLY A 378 0.34 13.18 37.05
CA GLY A 378 -0.04 12.91 38.45
C GLY A 378 -0.69 14.07 39.25
N GLY A 379 -1.05 15.17 38.59
CA GLY A 379 -1.62 16.40 39.12
C GLY A 379 -1.52 17.55 38.09
N PRO A 380 -2.35 18.61 38.19
CA PRO A 380 -2.30 19.75 37.27
C PRO A 380 -1.02 20.59 37.41
N PRO A 381 -0.55 21.25 36.34
CA PRO A 381 -1.20 21.32 35.02
C PRO A 381 -0.90 20.11 34.14
N ASN A 382 -1.90 19.68 33.37
CA ASN A 382 -1.68 18.73 32.28
C ASN A 382 -0.84 19.41 31.21
N THR A 383 0.02 18.64 30.54
CA THR A 383 0.79 19.14 29.40
C THR A 383 0.19 18.58 28.12
N TYR A 384 -0.01 19.46 27.15
CA TYR A 384 -0.59 19.13 25.86
C TYR A 384 0.46 19.38 24.79
N ARG A 385 0.62 18.43 23.88
CA ARG A 385 1.57 18.50 22.79
C ARG A 385 0.83 18.36 21.47
N LEU A 386 0.84 19.40 20.66
CA LEU A 386 0.34 19.38 19.29
C LEU A 386 1.50 19.04 18.35
N THR A 387 1.41 17.95 17.62
CA THR A 387 2.43 17.53 16.64
C THR A 387 1.84 17.64 15.25
N ARG A 388 2.54 18.35 14.37
CA ARG A 388 2.21 18.40 12.94
C ARG A 388 2.80 17.16 12.27
N LEU A 389 1.97 16.39 11.57
CA LEU A 389 2.40 15.12 10.99
C LEU A 389 3.25 15.27 9.73
N ALA A 390 3.11 16.37 8.99
CA ALA A 390 3.89 16.62 7.78
C ALA A 390 5.40 16.81 8.02
N ASP A 391 5.79 17.43 9.14
CA ASP A 391 7.20 17.80 9.44
C ASP A 391 7.68 17.33 10.82
N GLU A 392 6.83 16.60 11.56
CA GLU A 392 7.06 16.17 12.95
C GLU A 392 7.41 17.31 13.92
N THR A 393 7.07 18.55 13.57
CA THR A 393 7.24 19.70 14.47
C THR A 393 6.18 19.65 15.56
N PHE A 394 6.57 20.01 16.79
CA PHE A 394 5.65 19.99 17.92
C PHE A 394 5.57 21.36 18.60
N PHE A 395 4.39 21.65 19.12
CA PHE A 395 4.04 22.83 19.88
C PHE A 395 3.49 22.41 21.23
N ASP A 396 4.14 22.87 22.30
CA ASP A 396 3.61 22.68 23.65
C ASP A 396 2.46 23.66 23.87
N LEU A 397 1.26 23.13 24.08
CA LEU A 397 0.07 23.91 24.39
C LEU A 397 -0.03 24.09 25.91
N THR A 398 -0.15 25.34 26.35
CA THR A 398 -0.40 25.67 27.75
C THR A 398 -1.89 25.76 28.02
N GLU A 399 -2.33 25.20 29.15
CA GLU A 399 -3.71 25.34 29.62
C GLU A 399 -4.00 26.82 29.95
N SER A 400 -4.80 27.47 29.10
CA SER A 400 -5.34 28.80 29.38
C SER A 400 -6.62 28.64 30.18
N VAL A 401 -6.54 28.81 31.51
CA VAL A 401 -7.73 28.91 32.36
C VAL A 401 -8.46 30.20 31.98
N ALA A 402 -9.64 30.08 31.35
CA ALA A 402 -10.49 31.24 31.08
C ALA A 402 -10.78 31.97 32.41
N PRO A 403 -10.66 33.32 32.46
CA PRO A 403 -11.06 34.06 33.64
C PRO A 403 -12.55 33.83 33.89
N SER A 404 -12.87 33.40 35.11
CA SER A 404 -14.21 33.09 35.64
C SER A 404 -15.22 34.21 35.46
#